data_AF-A0AAF0QWP0-F1
#
_entry.id   AF-A0AAF0QWP0-F1
#
_cell.length_a   1.000
_cell.length_b   1.000
_cell.length_c   1.000
_cell.angle_alpha   90.00
_cell.angle_beta   90.00
_cell.angle_gamma   90.00
#
_symmetry.space_group_name_H-M   'P 1'
#
loop_
_entity.id
_entity.type
_entity.pdbx_description
1 polymer ?
#
loop_
_entity_poly.entity_id
_entity_poly.type
_entity_poly.pdbx_seq_one_letter_code
_entity_poly.pdbx_strand_id
1 'polypeptide(L)'
;MLKSKKNACSKTKLYSGKVTDDPMTPKMTMQHNSTPFGVHQNKGIEVEGSESRVDENPRILTTIIKVSPEDGDVSNELVDVCGYKVKVSSALILATIFAKYGDITVNCQCKSLAARASLLDVISDVIRRLKTGDVGISSIKAMRYVVSVDAKLDVAWLQQYLDEITEEEDMEKKSSLLMALRETTKLVSKATKKDLVERNKDVLAAKKRLKKAKRRLREYAKRGVTRGLKTSMRGAKVCQIICNAG
;
A
#
# COMPACT_ATOMS: atom_id res chain seq x y z
N MET A 1 37.24 51.53 -3.73
CA MET A 1 35.82 51.11 -3.61
C MET A 1 35.73 49.92 -2.67
N LEU A 2 35.47 50.14 -1.37
CA LEU A 2 34.23 49.76 -0.66
C LEU A 2 33.52 48.49 -1.19
N LYS A 3 33.53 47.40 -0.41
CA LYS A 3 32.42 47.06 0.50
C LYS A 3 32.78 45.90 1.45
N SER A 4 32.58 46.18 2.73
CA SER A 4 32.42 45.22 3.82
C SER A 4 31.20 44.31 3.63
N LYS A 5 31.28 43.08 4.15
CA LYS A 5 30.15 42.47 4.88
C LYS A 5 30.69 41.60 6.02
N LYS A 6 30.34 42.03 7.23
CA LYS A 6 30.50 41.33 8.51
C LYS A 6 29.42 40.24 8.64
N ASN A 7 29.59 39.42 9.69
CA ASN A 7 28.61 38.68 10.50
C ASN A 7 28.87 37.16 10.44
N ALA A 8 28.75 36.38 11.50
CA ALA A 8 28.72 36.60 12.94
C ALA A 8 28.94 35.21 13.59
N CYS A 9 29.38 35.25 14.85
CA CYS A 9 29.58 34.13 15.76
C CYS A 9 28.34 33.22 15.91
N SER A 10 28.54 31.90 15.96
CA SER A 10 27.67 30.99 16.70
C SER A 10 28.50 29.83 17.24
N LYS A 11 28.68 29.86 18.56
CA LYS A 11 29.28 28.80 19.38
C LYS A 11 28.37 27.58 19.38
N THR A 12 28.89 26.40 19.07
CA THR A 12 28.25 25.13 19.43
C THR A 12 29.11 24.39 20.44
N LYS A 13 28.51 24.15 21.60
CA LYS A 13 29.05 23.41 22.74
C LYS A 13 29.41 21.98 22.33
N LEU A 14 30.64 21.56 22.63
CA LEU A 14 31.01 20.15 22.73
C LEU A 14 30.20 19.52 23.88
N TYR A 15 29.43 18.49 23.58
CA TYR A 15 28.95 17.55 24.59
C TYR A 15 29.85 16.32 24.55
N SER A 16 30.67 16.14 25.58
CA SER A 16 31.42 14.91 25.80
C SER A 16 30.54 13.90 26.52
N GLY A 17 30.03 12.91 25.80
CA GLY A 17 29.45 11.70 26.38
C GLY A 17 30.45 10.55 26.22
N LYS A 18 31.05 10.10 27.33
CA LYS A 18 31.74 8.82 27.40
C LYS A 18 30.68 7.74 27.65
N VAL A 19 30.67 6.69 26.83
CA VAL A 19 30.03 5.42 27.15
C VAL A 19 31.03 4.34 26.78
N THR A 20 31.60 3.72 27.81
CA THR A 20 32.15 2.37 27.77
C THR A 20 30.96 1.41 27.67
N ASP A 21 31.07 0.36 26.86
CA ASP A 21 30.90 -1.03 27.27
C ASP A 21 30.97 -1.96 26.05
N ASP A 22 31.62 -3.11 26.28
CA ASP A 22 32.08 -4.10 25.32
C ASP A 22 30.96 -4.88 24.57
N PRO A 23 31.31 -5.56 23.46
CA PRO A 23 30.36 -6.29 22.64
C PRO A 23 30.27 -7.77 23.06
N MET A 24 29.05 -8.30 23.28
CA MET A 24 28.83 -9.76 23.26
C MET A 24 27.48 -10.12 22.63
N THR A 25 27.59 -10.59 21.39
CA THR A 25 26.79 -11.59 20.65
C THR A 25 25.50 -12.14 21.29
N PRO A 26 24.35 -12.05 20.61
CA PRO A 26 23.19 -12.90 20.89
C PRO A 26 23.34 -14.26 20.20
N LYS A 27 23.31 -15.32 21.00
CA LYS A 27 23.25 -16.73 20.59
C LYS A 27 21.79 -17.08 20.30
N MET A 28 21.41 -17.29 19.04
CA MET A 28 20.08 -17.78 18.69
C MET A 28 20.07 -19.31 18.71
N THR A 29 19.39 -19.89 19.69
CA THR A 29 19.04 -21.32 19.70
C THR A 29 17.63 -21.49 19.13
N MET A 30 17.53 -22.15 17.99
CA MET A 30 16.26 -22.58 17.42
C MET A 30 15.83 -23.88 18.10
N GLN A 31 14.72 -23.83 18.84
CA GLN A 31 13.99 -25.04 19.23
C GLN A 31 12.81 -25.22 18.29
N HIS A 32 12.83 -26.29 17.50
CA HIS A 32 11.66 -26.80 16.79
C HIS A 32 11.17 -28.03 17.55
N ASN A 33 10.05 -27.88 18.26
CA ASN A 33 9.28 -29.01 18.76
C ASN A 33 8.17 -29.29 17.76
N SER A 34 8.35 -30.34 16.96
CA SER A 34 7.27 -30.96 16.19
C SER A 34 7.19 -32.42 16.60
N THR A 35 6.08 -32.81 17.20
CA THR A 35 5.69 -34.21 17.42
C THR A 35 4.40 -34.45 16.61
N PRO A 36 4.24 -35.64 15.99
CA PRO A 36 3.32 -35.83 14.87
C PRO A 36 1.95 -36.30 15.34
N PHE A 37 0.89 -35.79 14.70
CA PHE A 37 -0.42 -36.43 14.76
C PHE A 37 -0.55 -37.39 13.59
N GLY A 38 -0.68 -38.67 13.93
CA GLY A 38 -0.95 -39.74 12.99
C GLY A 38 -2.44 -40.00 12.82
N VAL A 39 -2.73 -40.57 11.65
CA VAL A 39 -3.74 -41.60 11.34
C VAL A 39 -5.22 -41.16 11.41
N HIS A 40 -5.88 -41.13 10.24
CA HIS A 40 -6.81 -42.20 9.90
C HIS A 40 -7.05 -42.29 8.38
N GLN A 41 -6.82 -43.49 7.84
CA GLN A 41 -7.21 -43.91 6.50
C GLN A 41 -8.67 -44.35 6.54
N ASN A 42 -9.48 -43.93 5.56
CA ASN A 42 -10.78 -44.54 5.30
C ASN A 42 -10.75 -45.18 3.91
N LYS A 43 -10.85 -46.51 3.93
CA LYS A 43 -11.06 -47.41 2.78
C LYS A 43 -12.51 -47.31 2.29
N GLY A 44 -12.68 -47.61 1.00
CA GLY A 44 -13.90 -47.41 0.25
C GLY A 44 -15.10 -48.27 0.67
N ILE A 45 -16.26 -47.78 0.24
CA ILE A 45 -17.51 -48.51 0.11
C ILE A 45 -18.04 -48.17 -1.28
N GLU A 46 -17.99 -49.15 -2.19
CA GLU A 46 -18.84 -49.21 -3.37
C GLU A 46 -20.22 -49.70 -2.93
N VAL A 47 -21.28 -48.99 -3.31
CA VAL A 47 -22.65 -49.53 -3.33
C VAL A 47 -23.29 -49.09 -4.64
N GLU A 48 -23.57 -50.09 -5.45
CA GLU A 48 -24.43 -50.03 -6.64
C GLU A 48 -25.85 -49.56 -6.31
N GLY A 49 -26.43 -48.79 -7.24
CA GLY A 49 -27.80 -48.93 -7.70
C GLY A 49 -28.94 -48.51 -6.76
N SER A 50 -29.61 -47.40 -7.08
CA SER A 50 -31.08 -47.33 -7.26
C SER A 50 -31.48 -45.96 -7.80
N GLU A 51 -32.07 -45.96 -8.99
CA GLU A 51 -32.73 -44.81 -9.60
C GLU A 51 -33.87 -44.28 -8.72
N SER A 52 -33.95 -42.97 -8.56
CA SER A 52 -35.24 -42.30 -8.38
C SER A 52 -35.18 -40.91 -9.03
N ARG A 53 -35.80 -40.82 -10.21
CA ARG A 53 -36.11 -39.56 -10.90
C ARG A 53 -36.96 -38.70 -9.97
N VAL A 54 -36.46 -37.50 -9.64
CA VAL A 54 -37.31 -36.39 -9.23
C VAL A 54 -37.06 -35.28 -10.23
N ASP A 55 -38.05 -35.12 -11.10
CA ASP A 55 -38.13 -34.11 -12.15
C ASP A 55 -38.33 -32.73 -11.50
N GLU A 56 -37.24 -32.04 -11.15
CA GLU A 56 -37.30 -30.63 -10.78
C GLU A 56 -37.29 -29.78 -12.05
N ASN A 57 -38.47 -29.66 -12.65
CA ASN A 57 -38.81 -28.59 -13.57
C ASN A 57 -38.92 -27.28 -12.77
N PRO A 58 -38.00 -26.30 -12.91
CA PRO A 58 -38.27 -24.97 -12.40
C PRO A 58 -39.28 -24.36 -13.36
N ARG A 59 -40.57 -24.48 -13.00
CA ARG A 59 -41.65 -23.74 -13.66
C ARG A 59 -41.38 -22.26 -13.48
N ILE A 60 -40.66 -21.70 -14.43
CA ILE A 60 -40.64 -20.27 -14.74
C ILE A 60 -42.11 -19.92 -14.94
N LEU A 61 -42.72 -19.25 -13.95
CA LEU A 61 -44.00 -18.59 -14.11
C LEU A 61 -43.75 -17.39 -15.03
N THR A 62 -43.66 -17.66 -16.33
CA THR A 62 -43.70 -16.66 -17.38
C THR A 62 -45.15 -16.16 -17.43
N THR A 63 -45.50 -15.26 -16.52
CA THR A 63 -46.70 -14.44 -16.70
C THR A 63 -46.49 -13.64 -17.98
N ILE A 64 -47.14 -14.07 -19.05
CA ILE A 64 -47.17 -13.40 -20.35
C ILE A 64 -47.79 -12.03 -20.12
N ILE A 65 -46.93 -11.00 -20.05
CA ILE A 65 -47.33 -9.61 -20.16
C ILE A 65 -47.83 -9.44 -21.60
N LYS A 66 -49.14 -9.21 -21.77
CA LYS A 66 -49.71 -8.82 -23.06
C LYS A 66 -49.19 -7.42 -23.40
N VAL A 67 -48.15 -7.33 -24.22
CA VAL A 67 -47.73 -6.10 -24.89
C VAL A 67 -48.40 -6.07 -26.26
N SER A 68 -49.28 -5.10 -26.46
CA SER A 68 -49.77 -4.72 -27.78
C SER A 68 -48.73 -3.79 -28.41
N PRO A 69 -48.23 -4.03 -29.63
CA PRO A 69 -47.18 -3.22 -30.22
C PRO A 69 -47.79 -1.97 -30.86
N GLU A 70 -47.53 -0.81 -30.26
CA GLU A 70 -47.73 0.49 -30.91
C GLU A 70 -46.39 1.25 -30.84
N ASP A 71 -46.07 1.91 -31.94
CA ASP A 71 -44.74 2.34 -32.34
C ASP A 71 -44.09 3.43 -31.46
N GLY A 72 -42.77 3.29 -31.25
CA GLY A 72 -41.83 4.42 -31.22
C GLY A 72 -41.97 5.49 -30.12
N ASP A 73 -41.71 5.12 -28.87
CA ASP A 73 -41.21 6.06 -27.85
C ASP A 73 -40.30 5.29 -26.88
N VAL A 74 -39.23 5.92 -26.38
CA VAL A 74 -38.32 5.30 -25.42
C VAL A 74 -39.12 5.08 -24.13
N SER A 75 -39.61 3.86 -23.96
CA SER A 75 -40.78 3.51 -23.17
C SER A 75 -40.65 3.92 -21.70
N ASN A 76 -41.24 5.05 -21.35
CA ASN A 76 -41.69 5.37 -19.99
C ASN A 76 -42.94 4.55 -19.61
N GLU A 77 -43.12 3.38 -20.22
CA GLU A 77 -44.23 2.50 -19.94
C GLU A 77 -44.11 2.01 -18.49
N LEU A 78 -45.15 2.30 -17.72
CA LEU A 78 -45.23 1.96 -16.31
C LEU A 78 -46.06 0.70 -16.14
N VAL A 79 -45.51 -0.28 -15.42
CA VAL A 79 -46.18 -1.52 -15.07
C VAL A 79 -46.51 -1.51 -13.58
N ASP A 80 -47.56 -2.24 -13.21
CA ASP A 80 -47.87 -2.47 -11.80
C ASP A 80 -47.05 -3.64 -11.26
N VAL A 81 -46.27 -3.40 -10.21
CA VAL A 81 -45.59 -4.45 -9.46
C VAL A 81 -45.95 -4.29 -7.99
N CYS A 82 -46.75 -5.22 -7.46
CA CYS A 82 -47.19 -5.21 -6.08
C CYS A 82 -47.83 -3.87 -5.64
N GLY A 83 -48.58 -3.21 -6.53
CA GLY A 83 -49.21 -1.92 -6.26
C GLY A 83 -48.35 -0.69 -6.53
N TYR A 84 -47.12 -0.85 -7.03
CA TYR A 84 -46.25 0.27 -7.45
C TYR A 84 -46.22 0.41 -8.98
N LYS A 85 -46.36 1.65 -9.48
CA LYS A 85 -46.19 1.99 -10.90
C LYS A 85 -44.73 2.29 -11.20
N VAL A 86 -44.03 1.35 -11.82
CA VAL A 86 -42.57 1.37 -12.06
C VAL A 86 -42.24 1.08 -13.51
N LYS A 87 -41.02 1.39 -13.95
CA LYS A 87 -40.60 1.12 -15.34
C LYS A 87 -40.61 -0.39 -15.63
N VAL A 88 -40.92 -0.76 -16.88
CA VAL A 88 -40.85 -2.16 -17.35
C VAL A 88 -39.49 -2.80 -17.04
N SER A 89 -38.39 -2.05 -17.22
CA SER A 89 -37.02 -2.53 -16.95
C SER A 89 -36.75 -2.86 -15.48
N SER A 90 -37.50 -2.27 -14.55
CA SER A 90 -37.40 -2.52 -13.12
C SER A 90 -38.25 -3.71 -12.66
N ALA A 91 -39.28 -4.07 -13.43
CA ALA A 91 -40.34 -4.95 -12.97
C ALA A 91 -39.85 -6.33 -12.52
N LEU A 92 -39.01 -6.98 -13.33
CA LEU A 92 -38.47 -8.31 -13.02
C LEU A 92 -37.54 -8.28 -11.79
N ILE A 93 -36.75 -7.21 -11.65
CA ILE A 93 -35.83 -7.03 -10.53
C ILE A 93 -36.63 -6.84 -9.23
N LEU A 94 -37.66 -5.99 -9.27
CA LEU A 94 -38.52 -5.72 -8.12
C LEU A 94 -39.34 -6.93 -7.70
N ALA A 95 -39.89 -7.69 -8.64
CA ALA A 95 -40.58 -8.93 -8.33
C ALA A 95 -39.65 -9.91 -7.57
N THR A 96 -38.39 -10.00 -8.00
CA THR A 96 -37.38 -10.84 -7.33
C THR A 96 -37.03 -10.32 -5.92
N ILE A 97 -36.92 -8.99 -5.75
CA ILE A 97 -36.64 -8.37 -4.45
C ILE A 97 -37.80 -8.62 -3.50
N PHE A 98 -39.04 -8.36 -3.91
CA PHE A 98 -40.21 -8.54 -3.07
C PHE A 98 -40.45 -10.00 -2.70
N ALA A 99 -40.15 -10.94 -3.59
CA ALA A 99 -40.20 -12.36 -3.28
C ALA A 99 -39.18 -12.78 -2.20
N LYS A 100 -38.02 -12.13 -2.15
CA LYS A 100 -36.91 -12.52 -1.25
C LYS A 100 -36.90 -11.75 0.07
N TYR A 101 -37.18 -10.45 0.03
CA TYR A 101 -37.01 -9.52 1.15
C TYR A 101 -38.32 -8.86 1.59
N GLY A 102 -39.42 -9.08 0.86
CA GLY A 102 -40.68 -8.34 1.07
C GLY A 102 -40.60 -6.90 0.56
N ASP A 103 -41.62 -6.10 0.90
CA ASP A 103 -41.65 -4.68 0.53
C ASP A 103 -40.61 -3.86 1.32
N ILE A 104 -39.49 -3.58 0.67
CA ILE A 104 -38.37 -2.79 1.23
C ILE A 104 -38.72 -1.33 1.53
N THR A 105 -39.89 -0.84 1.08
CA THR A 105 -40.37 0.51 1.33
C THR A 105 -41.36 0.60 2.51
N VAL A 106 -41.62 -0.52 3.19
CA VAL A 106 -42.58 -0.56 4.32
C VAL A 106 -42.25 0.45 5.42
N ASN A 107 -40.96 0.65 5.70
CA ASN A 107 -40.45 1.58 6.71
C ASN A 107 -40.04 2.94 6.12
N CYS A 108 -40.32 3.16 4.84
CA CYS A 108 -39.84 4.32 4.13
C CYS A 108 -40.49 5.62 4.63
N GLN A 109 -39.70 6.69 4.79
CA GLN A 109 -40.20 8.01 5.17
C GLN A 109 -41.09 8.66 4.09
N CYS A 110 -40.98 8.20 2.83
CA CYS A 110 -41.79 8.69 1.72
C CYS A 110 -43.25 8.29 1.94
N LYS A 111 -44.14 9.28 2.09
CA LYS A 111 -45.59 9.06 2.25
C LYS A 111 -46.32 8.82 0.91
N SER A 112 -45.78 9.33 -0.19
CA SER A 112 -46.37 9.18 -1.53
C SER A 112 -45.99 7.85 -2.16
N LEU A 113 -46.98 7.13 -2.69
CA LEU A 113 -46.79 5.90 -3.46
C LEU A 113 -45.91 6.14 -4.69
N ALA A 114 -46.08 7.28 -5.37
CA ALA A 114 -45.27 7.64 -6.54
C ALA A 114 -43.80 7.87 -6.15
N ALA A 115 -43.55 8.50 -5.00
CA ALA A 115 -42.18 8.71 -4.51
C ALA A 115 -41.50 7.37 -4.14
N ARG A 116 -42.24 6.44 -3.53
CA ARG A 116 -41.76 5.08 -3.27
C ARG A 116 -41.46 4.34 -4.57
N ALA A 117 -42.33 4.45 -5.57
CA ALA A 117 -42.11 3.82 -6.87
C ALA A 117 -40.86 4.37 -7.58
N SER A 118 -40.64 5.69 -7.57
CA SER A 118 -39.42 6.28 -8.12
C SER A 118 -38.16 5.79 -7.40
N LEU A 119 -38.22 5.60 -6.09
CA LEU A 119 -37.10 5.06 -5.31
C LEU A 119 -36.83 3.58 -5.63
N LEU A 120 -37.87 2.79 -5.84
CA LEU A 120 -37.78 1.40 -6.29
C LEU A 120 -37.17 1.29 -7.69
N ASP A 121 -37.50 2.20 -8.61
CA ASP A 121 -36.86 2.28 -9.93
C ASP A 121 -35.36 2.53 -9.81
N VAL A 122 -34.97 3.45 -8.92
CA VAL A 122 -33.56 3.76 -8.68
C VAL A 122 -32.81 2.56 -8.09
N ILE A 123 -33.38 1.87 -7.11
CA ILE A 123 -32.79 0.65 -6.53
C ILE A 123 -32.65 -0.45 -7.59
N SER A 124 -33.67 -0.62 -8.42
CA SER A 124 -33.65 -1.60 -9.51
C SER A 124 -32.54 -1.31 -10.50
N ASP A 125 -32.33 -0.04 -10.83
CA ASP A 125 -31.25 0.39 -11.70
C ASP A 125 -29.87 0.10 -11.10
N VAL A 126 -29.68 0.35 -9.80
CA VAL A 126 -28.45 0.01 -9.07
C VAL A 126 -28.16 -1.49 -9.20
N ILE A 127 -29.14 -2.33 -8.87
CA ILE A 127 -28.97 -3.80 -8.91
C ILE A 127 -28.71 -4.30 -10.33
N ARG A 128 -29.39 -3.72 -11.32
CA ARG A 128 -29.15 -4.01 -12.74
C ARG A 128 -27.71 -3.72 -13.13
N ARG A 129 -27.19 -2.55 -12.79
CA ARG A 129 -25.79 -2.18 -13.10
C ARG A 129 -24.82 -3.12 -12.43
N LEU A 130 -25.02 -3.44 -11.15
CA LEU A 130 -24.19 -4.42 -10.42
C LEU A 130 -24.17 -5.79 -11.12
N LYS A 131 -25.32 -6.31 -11.55
CA LYS A 131 -25.40 -7.60 -12.27
C LYS A 131 -24.71 -7.60 -13.63
N THR A 132 -24.72 -6.45 -14.31
CA THR A 132 -24.16 -6.34 -15.67
C THR A 132 -22.64 -6.10 -15.66
N GLY A 133 -22.05 -5.81 -14.48
CA GLY A 133 -20.63 -5.48 -14.34
C GLY A 133 -20.25 -4.11 -14.94
N ASP A 134 -21.22 -3.34 -15.42
CA ASP A 134 -21.03 -2.02 -16.06
C ASP A 134 -20.95 -0.91 -15.01
N VAL A 135 -20.01 -1.03 -14.07
CA VAL A 135 -19.90 -0.09 -12.95
C VAL A 135 -18.46 0.04 -12.47
N GLY A 136 -17.82 1.16 -12.82
CA GLY A 136 -16.59 1.60 -12.18
C GLY A 136 -16.85 2.16 -10.77
N ILE A 137 -15.78 2.31 -9.98
CA ILE A 137 -15.79 2.79 -8.58
C ILE A 137 -16.63 4.05 -8.34
N SER A 138 -16.48 5.04 -9.22
CA SER A 138 -17.18 6.32 -9.09
C SER A 138 -18.70 6.11 -9.15
N SER A 139 -19.14 5.15 -9.96
CA SER A 139 -20.52 4.73 -10.06
C SER A 139 -20.95 3.96 -8.81
N ILE A 140 -20.14 3.02 -8.27
CA ILE A 140 -20.44 2.31 -7.01
C ILE A 140 -20.58 3.27 -5.83
N LYS A 141 -19.69 4.27 -5.72
CA LYS A 141 -19.76 5.30 -4.68
C LYS A 141 -21.00 6.19 -4.82
N ALA A 142 -21.39 6.53 -6.04
CA ALA A 142 -22.64 7.26 -6.30
C ALA A 142 -23.87 6.41 -5.95
N MET A 143 -23.87 5.13 -6.30
CA MET A 143 -24.95 4.19 -5.96
C MET A 143 -25.08 4.01 -4.45
N ARG A 144 -23.96 3.92 -3.71
CA ARG A 144 -23.96 3.88 -2.24
C ARG A 144 -24.60 5.14 -1.65
N TYR A 145 -24.26 6.32 -2.17
CA TYR A 145 -24.88 7.57 -1.72
C TYR A 145 -26.40 7.54 -1.93
N VAL A 146 -26.84 7.11 -3.12
CA VAL A 146 -28.25 6.99 -3.49
C VAL A 146 -29.02 6.01 -2.60
N VAL A 147 -28.43 4.85 -2.27
CA VAL A 147 -29.02 3.83 -1.38
C VAL A 147 -28.95 4.26 0.10
N SER A 148 -28.02 5.16 0.45
CA SER A 148 -27.85 5.71 1.80
C SER A 148 -28.73 6.95 2.06
N VAL A 149 -29.44 7.47 1.06
CA VAL A 149 -30.37 8.60 1.27
C VAL A 149 -31.39 8.21 2.34
N ASP A 150 -31.66 9.15 3.24
CA ASP A 150 -32.37 9.08 4.54
C ASP A 150 -33.86 8.63 4.47
N ALA A 151 -34.22 7.86 3.44
CA ALA A 151 -35.55 7.34 3.20
C ALA A 151 -35.91 6.18 4.12
N LYS A 152 -35.01 5.68 4.98
CA LYS A 152 -35.27 4.55 5.91
C LYS A 152 -35.78 3.29 5.19
N LEU A 153 -35.22 3.03 4.02
CA LEU A 153 -35.45 1.82 3.25
C LEU A 153 -34.84 0.61 3.93
N ASP A 154 -35.50 -0.53 3.82
CA ASP A 154 -34.96 -1.81 4.27
C ASP A 154 -34.05 -2.44 3.19
N VAL A 155 -32.88 -1.83 3.02
CA VAL A 155 -31.88 -2.18 1.98
C VAL A 155 -30.48 -2.38 2.58
N ALA A 156 -30.40 -2.75 3.86
CA ALA A 156 -29.14 -2.98 4.55
C ALA A 156 -28.26 -4.01 3.83
N TRP A 157 -28.88 -5.04 3.25
CA TRP A 157 -28.19 -6.06 2.44
C TRP A 157 -27.51 -5.48 1.19
N LEU A 158 -28.10 -4.47 0.55
CA LEU A 158 -27.54 -3.82 -0.63
C LEU A 158 -26.42 -2.85 -0.24
N GLN A 159 -26.59 -2.14 0.88
CA GLN A 159 -25.54 -1.29 1.44
C GLN A 159 -24.31 -2.12 1.81
N GLN A 160 -24.50 -3.24 2.51
CA GLN A 160 -23.41 -4.16 2.85
C GLN A 160 -22.68 -4.66 1.59
N TYR A 161 -23.42 -5.08 0.57
CA TYR A 161 -22.83 -5.56 -0.68
C TYR A 161 -22.00 -4.47 -1.41
N LEU A 162 -22.49 -3.22 -1.44
CA LEU A 162 -21.75 -2.09 -2.01
C LEU A 162 -20.49 -1.74 -1.19
N ASP A 163 -20.55 -1.93 0.12
CA ASP A 163 -19.43 -1.70 1.03
C ASP A 163 -18.33 -2.74 0.83
N GLU A 164 -18.69 -4.03 0.73
CA GLU A 164 -17.78 -5.13 0.47
C GLU A 164 -16.98 -4.94 -0.83
N ILE A 165 -17.67 -4.56 -1.93
CA ILE A 165 -16.99 -4.30 -3.22
C ILE A 165 -16.02 -3.12 -3.11
N THR A 166 -16.41 -2.07 -2.39
CA THR A 166 -15.56 -0.88 -2.22
C THR A 166 -14.31 -1.21 -1.40
N GLU A 167 -14.45 -2.02 -0.34
CA GLU A 167 -13.33 -2.44 0.50
C GLU A 167 -12.36 -3.36 -0.23
N GLU A 168 -12.86 -4.33 -1.01
CA GLU A 168 -12.02 -5.25 -1.79
C GLU A 168 -11.08 -4.50 -2.73
N GLU A 169 -11.60 -3.53 -3.47
CA GLU A 169 -10.80 -2.75 -4.41
C GLU A 169 -9.81 -1.80 -3.71
N ASP A 170 -10.21 -1.18 -2.60
CA ASP A 170 -9.30 -0.36 -1.79
C ASP A 170 -8.15 -1.21 -1.22
N MET A 171 -8.42 -2.46 -0.87
CA MET A 171 -7.41 -3.41 -0.42
C MET A 171 -6.47 -3.83 -1.55
N GLU A 172 -6.99 -4.05 -2.77
CA GLU A 172 -6.17 -4.34 -3.94
C GLU A 172 -5.21 -3.19 -4.28
N LYS A 173 -5.70 -1.94 -4.27
CA LYS A 173 -4.85 -0.76 -4.48
C LYS A 173 -3.76 -0.62 -3.42
N LYS A 174 -4.10 -0.79 -2.15
CA LYS A 174 -3.13 -0.76 -1.04
C LYS A 174 -2.09 -1.86 -1.20
N SER A 175 -2.50 -3.07 -1.58
CA SER A 175 -1.62 -4.20 -1.85
C SER A 175 -0.63 -3.90 -2.97
N SER A 176 -1.13 -3.36 -4.10
CA SER A 176 -0.30 -2.94 -5.23
C SER A 176 0.74 -1.88 -4.84
N LEU A 177 0.33 -0.84 -4.09
CA LEU A 177 1.23 0.19 -3.57
C LEU A 177 2.31 -0.38 -2.65
N LEU A 178 1.94 -1.29 -1.74
CA LEU A 178 2.89 -1.95 -0.84
C LEU A 178 3.92 -2.78 -1.61
N MET A 179 3.50 -3.49 -2.66
CA MET A 179 4.41 -4.24 -3.54
C MET A 179 5.38 -3.31 -4.27
N ALA A 180 4.90 -2.22 -4.88
CA ALA A 180 5.75 -1.23 -5.55
C ALA A 180 6.77 -0.57 -4.59
N LEU A 181 6.33 -0.24 -3.37
CA LEU A 181 7.20 0.32 -2.33
C LEU A 181 8.28 -0.69 -1.90
N ARG A 182 7.91 -1.97 -1.75
CA ARG A 182 8.84 -3.05 -1.41
C ARG A 182 9.91 -3.22 -2.48
N GLU A 183 9.53 -3.15 -3.75
CA GLU A 183 10.46 -3.23 -4.88
C GLU A 183 11.42 -2.04 -4.89
N THR A 184 10.90 -0.83 -4.72
CA THR A 184 11.71 0.39 -4.68
C THR A 184 12.69 0.35 -3.51
N THR A 185 12.24 -0.05 -2.32
CA THR A 185 13.09 -0.21 -1.13
C THR A 185 14.20 -1.24 -1.37
N LYS A 186 13.88 -2.36 -2.04
CA LYS A 186 14.87 -3.39 -2.40
C LYS A 186 15.93 -2.84 -3.37
N LEU A 187 15.53 -2.04 -4.36
CA LEU A 187 16.46 -1.40 -5.30
C LEU A 187 17.35 -0.36 -4.61
N VAL A 188 16.77 0.51 -3.77
CA VAL A 188 17.52 1.50 -2.99
C VAL A 188 18.53 0.81 -2.08
N SER A 189 18.12 -0.23 -1.33
CA SER A 189 19.05 -0.98 -0.47
C SER A 189 20.21 -1.60 -1.25
N LYS A 190 19.95 -2.17 -2.44
CA LYS A 190 21.02 -2.68 -3.31
C LYS A 190 21.96 -1.57 -3.78
N ALA A 191 21.43 -0.43 -4.19
CA ALA A 191 22.23 0.71 -4.63
C ALA A 191 23.09 1.27 -3.49
N THR A 192 22.51 1.50 -2.31
CA THR A 192 23.23 1.97 -1.11
C THR A 192 24.33 1.00 -0.69
N LYS A 193 24.08 -0.32 -0.75
CA LYS A 193 25.12 -1.32 -0.46
C LYS A 193 26.29 -1.23 -1.45
N LYS A 194 26.01 -1.07 -2.75
CA LYS A 194 27.05 -0.90 -3.77
C LYS A 194 27.86 0.37 -3.54
N ASP A 195 27.19 1.49 -3.32
CA ASP A 195 27.84 2.79 -3.05
C ASP A 195 28.73 2.74 -1.81
N LEU A 196 28.25 2.13 -0.72
CA LEU A 196 29.02 1.96 0.51
C LEU A 196 30.30 1.13 0.28
N VAL A 197 30.20 0.05 -0.51
CA VAL A 197 31.37 -0.79 -0.86
C VAL A 197 32.39 0.00 -1.68
N GLU A 198 31.94 0.81 -2.63
CA GLU A 198 32.81 1.66 -3.45
C GLU A 198 33.50 2.74 -2.61
N ARG A 199 32.73 3.48 -1.79
CA ARG A 199 33.27 4.49 -0.87
C ARG A 199 34.29 3.90 0.10
N ASN A 200 34.07 2.68 0.59
CA ASN A 200 35.03 2.00 1.47
C ASN A 200 36.36 1.70 0.78
N LYS A 201 36.36 1.36 -0.53
CA LYS A 201 37.59 1.18 -1.30
C LYS A 201 38.38 2.48 -1.40
N ASP A 202 37.70 3.61 -1.65
CA ASP A 202 38.33 4.92 -1.71
C ASP A 202 38.94 5.35 -0.38
N VAL A 203 38.21 5.15 0.72
CA VAL A 203 38.69 5.44 2.08
C VAL A 203 39.93 4.60 2.38
N LEU A 204 39.95 3.33 2.00
CA LEU A 204 41.12 2.47 2.20
C LEU A 204 42.33 2.95 1.38
N ALA A 205 42.11 3.34 0.12
CA ALA A 205 43.16 3.91 -0.73
C ALA A 205 43.71 5.22 -0.15
N ALA A 206 42.84 6.12 0.32
CA ALA A 206 43.21 7.37 0.98
C ALA A 206 43.99 7.11 2.28
N LYS A 207 43.58 6.16 3.12
CA LYS A 207 44.30 5.75 4.34
C LYS A 207 45.73 5.27 4.02
N LYS A 208 45.90 4.46 2.97
CA LYS A 208 47.23 4.01 2.50
C LYS A 208 48.11 5.20 2.07
N ARG A 209 47.55 6.14 1.29
CA ARG A 209 48.25 7.37 0.86
C ARG A 209 48.66 8.23 2.06
N LEU A 210 47.77 8.41 3.05
CA LEU A 210 48.07 9.15 4.28
C LEU A 210 49.21 8.50 5.07
N LYS A 211 49.21 7.16 5.22
CA LYS A 211 50.31 6.44 5.91
C LYS A 211 51.65 6.66 5.21
N LYS A 212 51.66 6.63 3.87
CA LYS A 212 52.86 6.91 3.05
C LYS A 212 53.34 8.36 3.22
N ALA A 213 52.42 9.33 3.17
CA ALA A 213 52.72 10.74 3.37
C ALA A 213 53.30 11.02 4.77
N LYS A 214 52.70 10.44 5.82
CA LYS A 214 53.21 10.51 7.21
C LYS A 214 54.63 9.94 7.33
N ARG A 215 54.95 8.84 6.62
CA ARG A 215 56.32 8.29 6.60
C ARG A 215 57.32 9.28 5.99
N ARG A 216 56.97 9.89 4.86
CA ARG A 216 57.81 10.88 4.18
C ARG A 216 58.04 12.12 5.05
N LEU A 217 57.01 12.64 5.71
CA LEU A 217 57.14 13.78 6.62
C LEU A 217 58.10 13.49 7.78
N ARG A 218 58.02 12.31 8.40
CA ARG A 218 58.97 11.89 9.45
C ARG A 218 60.41 11.84 8.94
N GLU A 219 60.61 11.37 7.71
CA GLU A 219 61.92 11.31 7.09
C GLU A 219 62.49 12.70 6.79
N TYR A 220 61.66 13.62 6.28
CA TYR A 220 62.03 15.01 6.08
C TYR A 220 62.36 15.72 7.39
N ALA A 221 61.59 15.48 8.45
CA ALA A 221 61.86 16.04 9.78
C ALA A 221 63.24 15.59 10.31
N LYS A 222 63.56 14.28 10.22
CA LYS A 222 64.89 13.76 10.59
C LYS A 222 66.01 14.40 9.77
N ARG A 223 65.81 14.57 8.46
CA ARG A 223 66.77 15.23 7.57
C ARG A 223 66.93 16.72 7.88
N GLY A 224 65.86 17.41 8.26
CA GLY A 224 65.90 18.81 8.70
C GLY A 224 66.74 19.00 9.96
N VAL A 225 66.53 18.18 10.98
CA VAL A 225 67.31 18.22 12.24
C VAL A 225 68.80 17.98 11.98
N THR A 226 69.13 16.94 11.22
CA THR A 226 70.53 16.62 10.89
C THR A 226 71.22 17.72 10.07
N ARG A 227 70.50 18.35 9.13
CA ARG A 227 71.02 19.51 8.40
C ARG A 227 71.24 20.71 9.33
N GLY A 228 70.28 21.02 10.20
CA GLY A 228 70.38 22.10 11.19
C GLY A 228 71.59 21.95 12.13
N LEU A 229 71.84 20.74 12.63
CA LEU A 229 73.02 20.45 13.45
C LEU A 229 74.32 20.65 12.65
N LYS A 230 74.39 20.17 11.41
CA LYS A 230 75.57 20.36 10.55
C LYS A 230 75.83 21.83 10.24
N THR A 231 74.80 22.63 9.96
CA THR A 231 74.94 24.06 9.71
C THR A 231 75.39 24.79 10.98
N SER A 232 74.87 24.41 12.15
CA SER A 232 75.29 24.97 13.44
C SER A 232 76.76 24.67 13.74
N MET A 233 77.21 23.42 13.55
CA MET A 233 78.62 23.05 13.76
C MET A 233 79.56 23.78 12.80
N ARG A 234 79.16 23.97 11.54
CA ARG A 234 79.94 24.74 10.56
C ARG A 234 80.01 26.21 10.98
N GLY A 235 78.90 26.82 11.40
CA GLY A 235 78.87 28.18 11.92
C GLY A 235 79.79 28.36 13.13
N ALA A 236 79.72 27.46 14.11
CA ALA A 236 80.58 27.48 15.29
C ALA A 236 82.07 27.40 14.93
N LYS A 237 82.45 26.55 13.97
CA LYS A 237 83.83 26.46 13.47
C LYS A 237 84.30 27.76 12.81
N VAL A 238 83.45 28.39 12.01
CA VAL A 238 83.79 29.68 11.38
C VAL A 238 84.00 30.76 12.43
N CYS A 239 83.12 30.86 13.44
CA CYS A 239 83.29 31.80 14.55
C CYS A 239 84.60 31.57 15.31
N GLN A 240 84.95 30.31 15.60
CA GLN A 240 86.21 29.98 16.28
C GLN A 240 87.44 30.41 15.47
N ILE A 241 87.43 30.19 14.15
CA ILE A 241 88.53 30.61 13.26
C ILE A 241 88.70 32.13 13.29
N ILE A 242 87.59 32.88 13.24
CA ILE A 242 87.60 34.35 13.30
C ILE A 242 88.18 34.83 14.65
N CYS A 243 87.76 34.23 15.77
CA CYS A 243 88.27 34.62 17.10
C CYS A 243 89.76 34.35 17.31
N ASN A 244 90.32 33.32 16.66
CA ASN A 244 91.73 32.97 16.81
C ASN A 244 92.68 33.82 15.93
N ALA A 245 92.14 34.60 14.99
CA ALA A 245 92.91 35.33 13.98
C ALA A 245 93.03 36.85 14.25
N GLY A 246 92.42 37.36 15.33
CA GLY A 246 92.53 38.75 15.79
C GLY A 246 93.20 38.82 17.15
#